data_AF-A0AAZ3P2W5-F1
#
_entry.id   AF-A0AAZ3P2W5-F1
#
_cell.length_a   1.000
_cell.length_b   1.000
_cell.length_c   1.000
_cell.angle_alpha   90.00
_cell.angle_beta   90.00
_cell.angle_gamma   90.00
#
_symmetry.space_group_name_H-M   'P 1'
#
loop_
_entity.id
_entity.type
_entity.pdbx_description
1 polymer ?
#
loop_
_entity_poly.entity_id
_entity_poly.type
_entity_poly.pdbx_seq_one_letter_code
_entity_poly.pdbx_strand_id
1 'polypeptide(L)'
;MMSQSRGHGGSGVRMRELYVLLCVVLTLPGCRGFLPNFWSRVLTLSLDSYTHQFITEQGVLNVTLETLSMANTHQHTQKQAGLGRGFWHAVGEVVHSNAAMDFLSSTRSDPVYHFDSERVEESMAMLRQFWAQTLLSARAKEYQGARHSLGQLLHSLQDFYSHSNWVEMGQHSIYLHLLQPGQPAFPVATEDTPTCMECHSATCRDNLLPRLTQSQQYPLLLTTGYFSTYPPKPQGKCSHGGVLDSSRHQGAKGGINKDSTSPLFSPHHYLHVEAARLATTATLTVLRDLRDSVGNISFLRLFSVKQPPALVFVMDTTGSMFEEITAARLRAHSIIQARANTPEQPGTFLLVPFHDPAGPHS
;
A
#
# COMPACT_ATOMS: atom_id res chain seq x y z
N MET A 1 -32.44 -21.01 -59.00
CA MET A 1 -32.66 -21.77 -57.74
C MET A 1 -31.45 -21.56 -56.84
N MET A 2 -31.73 -21.01 -55.66
CA MET A 2 -31.00 -21.09 -54.37
C MET A 2 -29.55 -20.56 -54.26
N SER A 3 -29.51 -19.34 -53.70
CA SER A 3 -28.52 -18.85 -52.72
C SER A 3 -28.36 -19.82 -51.54
N GLN A 4 -27.14 -19.94 -50.99
CA GLN A 4 -26.92 -20.16 -49.56
C GLN A 4 -25.57 -19.61 -49.09
N SER A 5 -25.67 -18.58 -48.27
CA SER A 5 -24.65 -18.07 -47.33
C SER A 5 -24.55 -19.04 -46.13
N ARG A 6 -23.33 -19.27 -45.63
CA ARG A 6 -23.10 -19.84 -44.29
C ARG A 6 -22.20 -18.88 -43.50
N GLY A 7 -22.85 -18.11 -42.63
CA GLY A 7 -22.20 -17.23 -41.66
C GLY A 7 -21.50 -18.02 -40.54
N HIS A 8 -20.31 -17.54 -40.18
CA HIS A 8 -19.59 -17.93 -38.97
C HIS A 8 -20.13 -17.15 -37.76
N GLY A 9 -21.18 -17.66 -37.13
CA GLY A 9 -21.67 -17.19 -35.83
C GLY A 9 -21.09 -18.02 -34.69
N GLY A 10 -19.89 -17.68 -34.20
CA GLY A 10 -19.26 -18.44 -33.11
C GLY A 10 -18.37 -17.65 -32.15
N SER A 11 -17.94 -16.44 -32.50
CA SER A 11 -17.01 -15.65 -31.66
C SER A 11 -17.72 -14.63 -30.74
N GLY A 12 -18.91 -14.15 -31.13
CA GLY A 12 -19.62 -13.10 -30.39
C GLY A 12 -20.24 -13.56 -29.06
N VAL A 13 -20.56 -14.84 -28.89
CA VAL A 13 -21.28 -15.34 -27.70
C VAL A 13 -20.35 -15.39 -26.48
N ARG A 14 -19.11 -15.87 -26.65
CA ARG A 14 -18.10 -15.95 -25.58
C ARG A 14 -17.68 -14.58 -25.02
N MET A 15 -17.58 -13.57 -25.89
CA MET A 15 -17.22 -12.21 -25.48
C MET A 15 -18.37 -11.52 -24.75
N ARG A 16 -19.62 -11.80 -25.16
CA ARG A 16 -20.83 -11.31 -24.49
C ARG A 16 -21.02 -11.95 -23.13
N GLU A 17 -20.72 -13.24 -22.98
CA GLU A 17 -20.76 -13.95 -21.69
C GLU A 17 -19.72 -13.41 -20.70
N LEU A 18 -18.50 -13.07 -21.16
CA LEU A 18 -17.50 -12.40 -20.33
C LEU A 18 -17.95 -11.00 -19.85
N TYR A 19 -18.57 -10.23 -20.74
CA TYR A 19 -19.13 -8.91 -20.41
C TYR A 19 -20.32 -8.99 -19.44
N VAL A 20 -21.16 -10.02 -19.58
CA VAL A 20 -22.29 -10.26 -18.67
C VAL A 20 -21.77 -10.68 -17.29
N LEU A 21 -20.70 -11.48 -17.21
CA LEU A 21 -20.04 -11.82 -15.94
C LEU A 21 -19.42 -10.59 -15.27
N LEU A 22 -18.79 -9.69 -16.05
CA LEU A 22 -18.26 -8.41 -15.58
C LEU A 22 -19.36 -7.51 -14.98
N CYS A 23 -20.51 -7.42 -15.64
CA CYS A 23 -21.63 -6.61 -15.16
C CYS A 23 -22.32 -7.22 -13.93
N VAL A 24 -22.48 -8.54 -13.85
CA VAL A 24 -23.17 -9.22 -12.72
C VAL A 24 -22.37 -9.13 -11.41
N VAL A 25 -21.03 -9.13 -11.47
CA VAL A 25 -20.17 -8.95 -10.28
C VAL A 25 -20.21 -7.51 -9.74
N LEU A 26 -20.45 -6.51 -10.62
CA LEU A 26 -20.50 -5.10 -10.24
C LEU A 26 -21.86 -4.63 -9.69
N THR A 27 -22.91 -5.44 -9.82
CA THR A 27 -24.29 -5.04 -9.45
C THR A 27 -24.85 -5.71 -8.18
N LEU A 28 -24.07 -6.52 -7.45
CA LEU A 28 -24.54 -7.13 -6.20
C LEU A 28 -24.44 -6.12 -5.04
N PRO A 29 -25.57 -5.60 -4.52
CA PRO A 29 -25.55 -4.70 -3.38
C PRO A 29 -25.39 -5.56 -2.12
N GLY A 30 -24.24 -5.47 -1.44
CA GLY A 30 -24.07 -6.08 -0.12
C GLY A 30 -22.66 -6.58 0.22
N CYS A 31 -21.79 -6.77 -0.77
CA CYS A 31 -20.39 -7.09 -0.51
C CYS A 31 -19.54 -5.91 -0.98
N ARG A 32 -19.08 -5.08 -0.03
CA ARG A 32 -18.08 -4.04 -0.34
C ARG A 32 -16.80 -4.73 -0.82
N GLY A 33 -16.62 -4.70 -2.14
CA GLY A 33 -15.39 -4.79 -2.91
C GLY A 33 -14.26 -5.64 -2.33
N PHE A 34 -14.20 -6.90 -2.74
CA PHE A 34 -12.94 -7.61 -2.85
C PHE A 34 -12.82 -8.13 -4.28
N LEU A 35 -11.86 -7.60 -5.03
CA LEU A 35 -11.24 -8.35 -6.12
C LEU A 35 -9.96 -8.94 -5.53
N PRO A 36 -9.98 -10.21 -5.05
CA PRO A 36 -8.76 -10.86 -4.59
C PRO A 36 -7.62 -10.70 -5.61
N ASN A 37 -6.36 -10.77 -5.17
CA ASN A 37 -5.18 -10.90 -6.05
C ASN A 37 -5.41 -11.88 -7.21
N PHE A 38 -6.22 -12.93 -7.00
CA PHE A 38 -6.67 -13.82 -8.04
C PHE A 38 -7.42 -13.11 -9.18
N TRP A 39 -8.44 -12.29 -8.89
CA TRP A 39 -9.23 -11.63 -9.93
C TRP A 39 -8.50 -10.47 -10.58
N SER A 40 -7.71 -9.68 -9.86
CA SER A 40 -6.89 -8.64 -10.52
C SER A 40 -5.92 -9.28 -11.51
N ARG A 41 -5.22 -10.37 -11.14
CA ARG A 41 -4.29 -11.11 -12.01
C ARG A 41 -4.97 -11.88 -13.14
N VAL A 42 -6.16 -12.42 -12.90
CA VAL A 42 -6.95 -13.12 -13.92
C VAL A 42 -7.56 -12.13 -14.91
N LEU A 43 -8.04 -10.97 -14.46
CA LEU A 43 -8.61 -9.91 -15.31
C LEU A 43 -7.54 -9.18 -16.12
N THR A 44 -6.32 -9.05 -15.60
CA THR A 44 -5.17 -8.46 -16.31
C THR A 44 -4.36 -9.47 -17.12
N LEU A 45 -4.69 -10.77 -17.04
CA LEU A 45 -3.96 -11.88 -17.66
C LEU A 45 -2.47 -11.97 -17.24
N SER A 46 -2.14 -11.48 -16.05
CA SER A 46 -0.76 -11.40 -15.53
C SER A 46 -0.61 -12.17 -14.21
N LEU A 47 -0.56 -13.50 -14.32
CA LEU A 47 -0.48 -14.44 -13.19
C LEU A 47 0.81 -14.33 -12.36
N ASP A 48 1.82 -13.65 -12.87
CA ASP A 48 3.12 -13.39 -12.26
C ASP A 48 3.30 -11.92 -11.82
N SER A 49 2.29 -11.07 -11.99
CA SER A 49 2.35 -9.65 -11.61
C SER A 49 2.43 -9.44 -10.10
N TYR A 50 3.18 -8.43 -9.69
CA TYR A 50 3.23 -7.87 -8.35
C TYR A 50 2.22 -6.72 -8.26
N THR A 51 1.10 -6.96 -7.60
CA THR A 51 0.04 -5.97 -7.43
C THR A 51 0.32 -5.03 -6.26
N HIS A 52 -0.28 -3.83 -6.26
CA HIS A 52 -0.27 -2.93 -5.09
C HIS A 52 -0.73 -3.62 -3.81
N GLN A 53 -1.77 -4.46 -3.91
CA GLN A 53 -2.23 -5.30 -2.81
C GLN A 53 -1.11 -6.21 -2.30
N PHE A 54 -0.45 -6.98 -3.17
CA PHE A 54 0.61 -7.90 -2.78
C PHE A 54 1.77 -7.17 -2.11
N ILE A 55 2.25 -6.08 -2.72
CA ILE A 55 3.35 -5.26 -2.17
C ILE A 55 2.98 -4.73 -0.78
N THR A 56 1.76 -4.25 -0.61
CA THR A 56 1.25 -3.70 0.66
C THR A 56 1.12 -4.77 1.74
N GLU A 57 0.49 -5.92 1.43
CA GLU A 57 0.32 -7.04 2.37
C GLU A 57 1.68 -7.56 2.86
N GLN A 58 2.59 -7.82 1.93
CA GLN A 58 3.93 -8.33 2.25
C GLN A 58 4.75 -7.29 3.00
N GLY A 59 4.66 -6.01 2.62
CA GLY A 59 5.34 -4.92 3.30
C GLY A 59 4.94 -4.83 4.78
N VAL A 60 3.62 -4.76 5.05
CA VAL A 60 3.10 -4.66 6.42
C VAL A 60 3.46 -5.91 7.22
N LEU A 61 3.31 -7.10 6.65
CA LEU A 61 3.69 -8.35 7.30
C LEU A 61 5.17 -8.35 7.68
N ASN A 62 6.05 -8.05 6.72
CA ASN A 62 7.49 -8.12 6.94
C ASN A 62 7.95 -7.15 8.04
N VAL A 63 7.56 -5.88 7.96
CA VAL A 63 7.94 -4.88 8.97
C VAL A 63 7.32 -5.18 10.33
N THR A 64 6.12 -5.78 10.38
CA THR A 64 5.52 -6.26 11.64
C THR A 64 6.35 -7.38 12.26
N LEU A 65 6.77 -8.36 11.46
CA LEU A 65 7.61 -9.47 11.94
C LEU A 65 9.01 -9.00 12.36
N GLU A 66 9.61 -8.05 11.63
CA GLU A 66 10.83 -7.34 12.02
C GLU A 66 10.63 -6.63 13.39
N THR A 67 9.52 -5.93 13.56
CA THR A 67 9.24 -5.21 14.83
C THR A 67 9.09 -6.19 16.00
N LEU A 68 8.45 -7.34 15.78
CA LEU A 68 8.32 -8.41 16.78
C LEU A 68 9.65 -9.13 17.07
N SER A 69 10.59 -9.22 16.12
CA SER A 69 11.94 -9.75 16.39
C SER A 69 12.80 -8.81 17.20
N MET A 70 12.67 -7.50 16.98
CA MET A 70 13.36 -6.50 17.79
C MET A 70 12.85 -6.47 19.23
N ALA A 71 11.57 -6.78 19.46
CA ALA A 71 10.96 -6.77 20.80
C ALA A 71 11.25 -8.02 21.65
N ASN A 72 11.49 -9.18 21.01
CA ASN A 72 11.71 -10.46 21.71
C ASN A 72 13.16 -10.94 21.52
N THR A 73 14.04 -10.66 22.48
CA THR A 73 15.42 -11.20 22.51
C THR A 73 15.49 -12.71 22.84
N HIS A 74 14.37 -13.38 23.17
CA HIS A 74 14.35 -14.83 23.42
C HIS A 74 13.01 -15.45 23.01
N GLN A 75 12.93 -16.00 21.79
CA GLN A 75 12.13 -17.16 21.36
C GLN A 75 11.80 -17.05 19.86
N HIS A 76 12.37 -17.95 19.07
CA HIS A 76 12.50 -17.80 17.62
C HIS A 76 11.52 -18.63 16.78
N THR A 77 10.49 -19.27 17.35
CA THR A 77 9.93 -20.46 16.66
C THR A 77 8.44 -20.46 16.28
N GLN A 78 7.67 -19.37 16.40
CA GLN A 78 6.23 -19.42 16.01
C GLN A 78 5.63 -18.10 15.46
N LYS A 79 6.39 -17.31 14.68
CA LYS A 79 5.96 -15.94 14.36
C LYS A 79 4.87 -15.77 13.28
N GLN A 80 4.68 -16.72 12.36
CA GLN A 80 3.71 -16.55 11.27
C GLN A 80 2.30 -17.07 11.62
N ALA A 81 2.19 -18.01 12.56
CA ALA A 81 0.91 -18.54 13.05
C ALA A 81 0.22 -17.66 14.12
N GLY A 82 0.86 -16.56 14.56
CA GLY A 82 0.49 -15.87 15.81
C GLY A 82 -0.14 -14.47 15.69
N LEU A 83 -0.23 -13.86 14.50
CA LEU A 83 -0.72 -12.47 14.38
C LEU A 83 -2.24 -12.33 14.56
N GLY A 84 -3.00 -13.40 14.30
CA GLY A 84 -4.45 -13.48 14.53
C GLY A 84 -5.32 -12.68 13.55
N ARG A 85 -6.65 -12.80 13.70
CA ARG A 85 -7.63 -12.15 12.80
C ARG A 85 -7.58 -10.61 12.83
N GLY A 86 -7.26 -10.02 13.98
CA GLY A 86 -7.19 -8.57 14.13
C GLY A 86 -6.12 -7.94 13.24
N PHE A 87 -4.95 -8.59 13.15
CA PHE A 87 -3.88 -8.16 12.26
C PHE A 87 -4.31 -8.18 10.79
N TRP A 88 -4.85 -9.30 10.32
CA TRP A 88 -5.27 -9.41 8.92
C TRP A 88 -6.44 -8.48 8.57
N HIS A 89 -7.33 -8.18 9.51
CA HIS A 89 -8.33 -7.12 9.33
C HIS A 89 -7.68 -5.75 9.14
N ALA A 90 -6.69 -5.41 9.98
CA ALA A 90 -5.96 -4.14 9.86
C ALA A 90 -5.17 -4.05 8.54
N VAL A 91 -4.50 -5.12 8.11
CA VAL A 91 -3.85 -5.19 6.78
C VAL A 91 -4.89 -4.98 5.67
N GLY A 92 -6.05 -5.63 5.78
CA GLY A 92 -7.16 -5.49 4.85
C GLY A 92 -7.67 -4.06 4.71
N GLU A 93 -7.70 -3.27 5.79
CA GLU A 93 -8.07 -1.85 5.72
C GLU A 93 -7.05 -1.02 4.91
N VAL A 94 -5.75 -1.27 5.08
CA VAL A 94 -4.71 -0.58 4.30
C VAL A 94 -4.79 -0.96 2.82
N VAL A 95 -4.92 -2.27 2.54
CA VAL A 95 -5.08 -2.79 1.17
C VAL A 95 -6.33 -2.23 0.50
N HIS A 96 -7.46 -2.20 1.22
CA HIS A 96 -8.71 -1.65 0.71
C HIS A 96 -8.55 -0.18 0.36
N SER A 97 -7.93 0.60 1.26
CA SER A 97 -7.71 2.02 1.01
C SER A 97 -6.69 2.29 -0.10
N ASN A 98 -5.70 1.42 -0.28
CA ASN A 98 -4.77 1.49 -1.41
C ASN A 98 -5.54 1.23 -2.72
N ALA A 99 -6.22 0.08 -2.82
CA ALA A 99 -6.95 -0.28 -4.04
C ALA A 99 -8.09 0.70 -4.38
N ALA A 100 -8.75 1.29 -3.38
CA ALA A 100 -9.86 2.22 -3.60
C ALA A 100 -9.47 3.44 -4.44
N MET A 101 -8.19 3.82 -4.45
CA MET A 101 -7.69 4.96 -5.22
C MET A 101 -7.99 4.83 -6.72
N ASP A 102 -7.93 3.62 -7.27
CA ASP A 102 -8.24 3.32 -8.68
C ASP A 102 -9.73 3.30 -9.03
N PHE A 103 -10.62 3.25 -8.03
CA PHE A 103 -12.06 3.03 -8.24
C PHE A 103 -12.94 4.19 -7.80
N LEU A 104 -12.52 4.95 -6.79
CA LEU A 104 -13.30 6.08 -6.29
C LEU A 104 -13.35 7.20 -7.33
N SER A 105 -14.55 7.72 -7.58
CA SER A 105 -14.75 8.80 -8.56
C SER A 105 -13.94 10.06 -8.27
N SER A 106 -13.58 10.29 -7.01
CA SER A 106 -12.77 11.42 -6.55
C SER A 106 -11.27 11.27 -6.80
N THR A 107 -10.76 10.07 -7.08
CA THR A 107 -9.31 9.80 -7.19
C THR A 107 -8.94 9.11 -8.50
N ARG A 108 -9.76 8.18 -9.02
CA ARG A 108 -9.46 7.27 -10.15
C ARG A 108 -9.01 7.90 -11.48
N SER A 109 -9.14 9.21 -11.63
CA SER A 109 -8.76 9.93 -12.84
C SER A 109 -8.15 11.29 -12.50
N ASP A 110 -7.77 11.48 -11.24
CA ASP A 110 -7.06 12.66 -10.80
C ASP A 110 -5.55 12.35 -10.81
N PRO A 111 -4.78 12.99 -11.71
CA PRO A 111 -3.37 12.65 -11.92
C PRO A 111 -2.50 12.85 -10.68
N VAL A 112 -2.92 13.70 -9.74
CA VAL A 112 -2.14 14.00 -8.54
C VAL A 112 -2.02 12.77 -7.64
N TYR A 113 -3.07 11.93 -7.56
CA TYR A 113 -3.06 10.72 -6.74
C TYR A 113 -2.26 9.56 -7.37
N HIS A 114 -2.01 9.61 -8.68
CA HIS A 114 -1.42 8.52 -9.46
C HIS A 114 -0.05 8.86 -10.06
N PHE A 115 0.54 10.01 -9.70
CA PHE A 115 1.77 10.53 -10.32
C PHE A 115 1.69 10.63 -11.86
N ASP A 116 0.51 10.91 -12.40
CA ASP A 116 0.30 11.00 -13.84
C ASP A 116 0.49 12.42 -14.36
N SER A 117 0.57 12.53 -15.68
CA SER A 117 0.47 13.78 -16.43
C SER A 117 1.47 14.86 -16.00
N GLU A 118 2.67 14.43 -15.58
CA GLU A 118 3.77 15.26 -15.10
C GLU A 118 3.43 16.15 -13.87
N ARG A 119 2.36 15.83 -13.12
CA ARG A 119 1.96 16.52 -11.87
C ARG A 119 2.81 16.10 -10.65
N VAL A 120 4.11 15.88 -10.88
CA VAL A 120 5.00 15.24 -9.91
C VAL A 120 5.16 16.08 -8.64
N GLU A 121 5.22 17.40 -8.74
CA GLU A 121 5.34 18.30 -7.58
C GLU A 121 4.09 18.25 -6.70
N GLU A 122 2.91 18.35 -7.32
CA GLU A 122 1.63 18.25 -6.63
C GLU A 122 1.43 16.85 -6.02
N SER A 123 1.80 15.79 -6.73
CA SER A 123 1.77 14.41 -6.22
C SER A 123 2.69 14.22 -5.02
N MET A 124 3.90 14.79 -5.03
CA MET A 124 4.80 14.76 -3.87
C MET A 124 4.22 15.51 -2.67
N ALA A 125 3.60 16.67 -2.90
CA ALA A 125 2.93 17.42 -1.84
C ALA A 125 1.80 16.61 -1.20
N MET A 126 0.96 15.97 -2.02
CA MET A 126 -0.12 15.10 -1.58
C MET A 126 0.38 13.85 -0.85
N LEU A 127 1.42 13.20 -1.37
CA LEU A 127 2.06 12.04 -0.74
C LEU A 127 2.56 12.39 0.67
N ARG A 128 3.19 13.55 0.83
CA ARG A 128 3.66 14.07 2.14
C ARG A 128 2.51 14.46 3.06
N GLN A 129 1.37 14.92 2.51
CA GLN A 129 0.16 15.15 3.30
C GLN A 129 -0.41 13.84 3.87
N PHE A 130 -0.50 12.78 3.06
CA PHE A 130 -0.91 11.46 3.56
C PHE A 130 0.04 10.92 4.62
N TRP A 131 1.34 11.18 4.48
CA TRP A 131 2.33 10.81 5.49
C TRP A 131 2.07 11.54 6.81
N ALA A 132 1.90 12.86 6.77
CA ALA A 132 1.59 13.66 7.95
C ALA A 132 0.28 13.20 8.61
N GLN A 133 -0.76 12.96 7.83
CA GLN A 133 -2.06 12.47 8.33
C GLN A 133 -1.92 11.09 8.99
N THR A 134 -1.17 10.17 8.37
CA THR A 134 -0.89 8.84 8.91
C THR A 134 -0.21 8.94 10.28
N LEU A 135 0.81 9.79 10.41
CA LEU A 135 1.52 10.00 11.67
C LEU A 135 0.62 10.62 12.74
N LEU A 136 -0.14 11.66 12.39
CA LEU A 136 -1.06 12.34 13.32
C LEU A 136 -2.12 11.37 13.83
N SER A 137 -2.80 10.64 12.95
CA SER A 137 -3.80 9.65 13.32
C SER A 137 -3.22 8.50 14.14
N ALA A 138 -2.03 8.00 13.80
CA ALA A 138 -1.38 6.94 14.54
C ALA A 138 -1.03 7.37 15.98
N ARG A 139 -0.52 8.59 16.16
CA ARG A 139 -0.20 9.17 17.47
C ARG A 139 -1.47 9.46 18.30
N ALA A 140 -2.55 9.88 17.66
CA ALA A 140 -3.85 10.06 18.28
C ALA A 140 -4.56 8.73 18.63
N LYS A 141 -3.98 7.58 18.25
CA LYS A 141 -4.58 6.24 18.36
C LYS A 141 -5.86 6.06 17.52
N GLU A 142 -6.06 6.92 16.52
CA GLU A 142 -7.10 6.83 15.51
C GLU A 142 -6.66 5.85 14.41
N TYR A 143 -6.54 4.58 14.79
CA TYR A 143 -5.85 3.58 13.94
C TYR A 143 -6.55 3.32 12.60
N GLN A 144 -7.88 3.40 12.55
CA GLN A 144 -8.60 3.24 11.28
C GLN A 144 -8.28 4.38 10.31
N GLY A 145 -8.28 5.63 10.79
CA GLY A 145 -7.88 6.80 9.99
C GLY A 145 -6.42 6.71 9.55
N ALA A 146 -5.53 6.27 10.44
CA ALA A 146 -4.12 6.06 10.11
C ALA A 146 -3.92 5.00 9.01
N ARG A 147 -4.64 3.88 9.08
CA ARG A 147 -4.57 2.81 8.06
C ARG A 147 -5.16 3.25 6.72
N HIS A 148 -6.23 4.07 6.76
CA HIS A 148 -6.80 4.67 5.55
C HIS A 148 -5.76 5.58 4.86
N SER A 149 -5.23 6.59 5.55
CA SER A 149 -4.22 7.48 4.95
C SER A 149 -2.93 6.76 4.55
N LEU A 150 -2.53 5.70 5.28
CA LEU A 150 -1.39 4.86 4.91
C LEU A 150 -1.66 4.13 3.58
N GLY A 151 -2.86 3.60 3.36
CA GLY A 151 -3.21 2.96 2.10
C GLY A 151 -3.14 3.92 0.92
N GLN A 152 -3.66 5.14 1.08
CA GLN A 152 -3.58 6.20 0.05
C GLN A 152 -2.13 6.56 -0.26
N LEU A 153 -1.30 6.74 0.78
CA LEU A 153 0.13 7.00 0.62
C LEU A 153 0.82 5.88 -0.17
N LEU A 154 0.61 4.62 0.23
CA LEU A 154 1.28 3.49 -0.39
C LEU A 154 0.87 3.31 -1.85
N HIS A 155 -0.38 3.59 -2.19
CA HIS A 155 -0.85 3.56 -3.57
C HIS A 155 -0.07 4.55 -4.44
N SER A 156 -0.12 5.85 -4.12
CA SER A 156 0.58 6.89 -4.88
C SER A 156 2.09 6.66 -4.93
N LEU A 157 2.70 6.18 -3.83
CA LEU A 157 4.12 5.83 -3.80
C LEU A 157 4.49 4.73 -4.79
N GLN A 158 3.64 3.72 -4.92
CA GLN A 158 3.86 2.58 -5.80
C GLN A 158 3.65 3.00 -7.27
N ASP A 159 2.63 3.82 -7.54
CA ASP A 159 2.33 4.38 -8.88
C ASP A 159 3.49 5.20 -9.45
N PHE A 160 4.22 5.95 -8.61
CA PHE A 160 5.40 6.67 -9.08
C PHE A 160 6.36 5.76 -9.86
N TYR A 161 6.60 4.53 -9.40
CA TYR A 161 7.56 3.63 -10.05
C TYR A 161 7.00 2.94 -11.30
N SER A 162 5.68 2.77 -11.41
CA SER A 162 5.04 2.20 -12.60
C SER A 162 4.74 3.25 -13.67
N HIS A 163 4.41 4.50 -13.30
CA HIS A 163 3.91 5.53 -14.20
C HIS A 163 4.96 6.56 -14.62
N SER A 164 6.10 6.66 -13.91
CA SER A 164 7.21 7.55 -14.28
C SER A 164 8.29 6.85 -15.10
N ASN A 165 9.19 7.61 -15.72
CA ASN A 165 10.40 7.09 -16.38
C ASN A 165 11.55 6.70 -15.42
N TRP A 166 11.31 6.56 -14.11
CA TRP A 166 12.37 6.32 -13.11
C TRP A 166 13.25 5.10 -13.43
N VAL A 167 12.62 3.98 -13.83
CA VAL A 167 13.33 2.75 -14.19
C VAL A 167 14.13 2.93 -15.48
N GLU A 168 13.57 3.63 -16.47
CA GLU A 168 14.18 3.89 -17.78
C GLU A 168 15.35 4.85 -17.71
N MET A 169 15.40 5.72 -16.69
CA MET A 169 16.58 6.51 -16.36
C MET A 169 17.74 5.67 -15.81
N GLY A 170 17.58 4.35 -15.66
CA GLY A 170 18.59 3.46 -15.10
C GLY A 170 18.71 3.58 -13.58
N GLN A 171 17.69 4.09 -12.90
CA GLN A 171 17.72 4.22 -11.44
C GLN A 171 17.42 2.86 -10.79
N HIS A 172 18.31 2.42 -9.91
CA HIS A 172 18.18 1.14 -9.19
C HIS A 172 17.88 1.30 -7.69
N SER A 173 17.84 2.54 -7.21
CA SER A 173 17.47 2.91 -5.84
C SER A 173 16.16 3.70 -5.81
N ILE A 174 15.53 3.73 -4.62
CA ILE A 174 14.31 4.52 -4.40
C ILE A 174 14.59 6.02 -4.51
N TYR A 175 13.61 6.78 -4.98
CA TYR A 175 13.70 8.23 -5.06
C TYR A 175 13.37 8.86 -3.70
N LEU A 176 14.40 9.06 -2.87
CA LEU A 176 14.19 9.53 -1.49
C LEU A 176 13.50 10.90 -1.40
N HIS A 177 13.66 11.76 -2.42
CA HIS A 177 13.04 13.09 -2.43
C HIS A 177 11.50 13.04 -2.37
N LEU A 178 10.86 11.94 -2.78
CA LEU A 178 9.39 11.80 -2.71
C LEU A 178 8.85 12.14 -1.30
N LEU A 179 9.50 11.62 -0.25
CA LEU A 179 9.11 11.83 1.14
C LEU A 179 10.12 12.64 1.96
N GLN A 180 11.34 12.85 1.45
CA GLN A 180 12.40 13.59 2.15
C GLN A 180 12.80 14.84 1.35
N PRO A 181 12.18 16.01 1.60
CA PRO A 181 12.41 17.23 0.82
C PRO A 181 13.88 17.71 0.77
N GLY A 182 14.69 17.32 1.76
CA GLY A 182 16.13 17.66 1.80
C GLY A 182 17.01 16.82 0.87
N GLN A 183 16.48 15.76 0.25
CA GLN A 183 17.22 14.94 -0.69
C GLN A 183 17.25 15.60 -2.08
N PRO A 184 18.21 15.28 -2.96
CA PRO A 184 18.28 15.86 -4.30
C PRO A 184 17.03 15.58 -5.14
N ALA A 185 16.50 16.62 -5.79
CA ALA A 185 15.36 16.52 -6.70
C ALA A 185 15.83 16.37 -8.16
N PHE A 186 15.08 15.61 -8.95
CA PHE A 186 15.20 15.59 -10.40
C PHE A 186 14.23 16.60 -11.03
N PRO A 187 14.68 17.40 -12.02
CA PRO A 187 13.80 18.30 -12.75
C PRO A 187 12.75 17.51 -13.54
N VAL A 188 11.51 18.00 -13.57
CA VAL A 188 10.41 17.44 -14.36
C VAL A 188 10.42 18.07 -15.75
N ALA A 189 10.10 17.30 -16.79
CA ALA A 189 9.95 17.82 -18.14
C ALA A 189 8.84 18.87 -18.19
N THR A 190 9.11 20.01 -18.83
CA THR A 190 8.12 21.07 -19.01
C THR A 190 7.09 20.69 -20.08
N GLU A 191 5.93 21.33 -20.10
CA GLU A 191 4.84 21.05 -21.05
C GLU A 191 5.30 21.02 -22.52
N ASP A 192 6.18 21.95 -22.92
CA ASP A 192 6.72 22.06 -24.28
C ASP A 192 7.88 21.09 -24.59
N THR A 193 8.39 20.36 -23.59
CA THR A 193 9.49 19.41 -23.79
C THR A 193 8.92 18.07 -24.23
N PRO A 194 9.12 17.61 -25.49
CA PRO A 194 8.65 16.31 -25.92
C PRO A 194 9.33 15.20 -25.11
N THR A 195 8.61 14.12 -24.82
CA THR A 195 9.10 13.03 -23.97
C THR A 195 9.01 11.65 -24.63
N CYS A 196 8.05 11.44 -25.53
CA CYS A 196 7.85 10.17 -26.22
C CYS A 196 7.71 10.30 -27.74
N MET A 197 8.11 9.24 -28.43
CA MET A 197 7.79 8.93 -29.83
C MET A 197 6.58 7.99 -29.90
N GLU A 198 6.06 7.77 -31.11
CA GLU A 198 4.96 6.81 -31.31
C GLU A 198 5.43 5.35 -31.19
N CYS A 199 4.64 4.54 -30.50
CA CYS A 199 4.76 3.09 -30.54
C CYS A 199 3.94 2.49 -31.69
N HIS A 200 4.50 1.47 -32.32
CA HIS A 200 3.84 0.72 -33.40
C HIS A 200 3.40 -0.69 -32.98
N SER A 201 3.58 -1.06 -31.71
CA SER A 201 3.17 -2.35 -31.16
C SER A 201 2.64 -2.20 -29.73
N ALA A 202 1.99 -3.24 -29.21
CA ALA A 202 1.52 -3.27 -27.81
C ALA A 202 2.69 -3.19 -26.81
N THR A 203 3.87 -3.69 -27.18
CA THR A 203 5.10 -3.48 -26.41
C THR A 203 5.80 -2.23 -26.94
N CYS A 204 5.79 -1.17 -26.14
CA CYS A 204 6.50 0.08 -26.42
C CYS A 204 7.95 -0.07 -25.92
N ARG A 205 8.90 -0.48 -26.77
CA ARG A 205 10.32 -0.39 -26.43
C ARG A 205 10.89 0.91 -26.94
N ASP A 206 11.72 1.54 -26.11
CA ASP A 206 12.56 2.69 -26.49
C ASP A 206 11.78 3.86 -27.11
N ASN A 207 10.53 4.07 -26.67
CA ASN A 207 9.71 5.20 -27.13
C ASN A 207 10.08 6.52 -26.42
N LEU A 208 10.75 6.48 -25.27
CA LEU A 208 11.25 7.67 -24.59
C LEU A 208 12.36 8.32 -25.42
N LEU A 209 12.33 9.65 -25.52
CA LEU A 209 13.37 10.38 -26.24
C LEU A 209 14.73 10.29 -25.53
N PRO A 210 15.86 10.26 -26.27
CA PRO A 210 17.20 10.09 -25.71
C PRO A 210 17.55 11.01 -24.55
N ARG A 211 17.05 12.26 -24.56
CA ARG A 211 17.25 13.25 -23.49
C ARG A 211 16.75 12.78 -22.11
N LEU A 212 15.81 11.83 -22.08
CA LEU A 212 15.23 11.29 -20.85
C LEU A 212 15.97 10.09 -20.27
N THR A 213 16.85 9.46 -21.04
CA THR A 213 17.49 8.19 -20.66
C THR A 213 19.01 8.25 -20.74
N GLN A 214 19.60 9.18 -21.49
CA GLN A 214 21.04 9.28 -21.73
C GLN A 214 21.70 10.35 -20.83
N SER A 215 21.95 9.97 -19.57
CA SER A 215 22.57 10.85 -18.55
C SER A 215 23.97 11.37 -18.91
N GLN A 216 24.69 10.67 -19.80
CA GLN A 216 26.02 11.08 -20.26
C GLN A 216 25.97 12.29 -21.20
N GLN A 217 24.83 12.55 -21.83
CA GLN A 217 24.69 13.58 -22.86
C GLN A 217 23.80 14.75 -22.43
N TYR A 218 22.83 14.50 -21.55
CA TYR A 218 21.86 15.50 -21.09
C TYR A 218 21.56 15.37 -19.59
N PRO A 219 21.21 16.48 -18.90
CA PRO A 219 20.60 16.37 -17.57
C PRO A 219 19.29 15.59 -17.68
N LEU A 220 19.17 14.52 -16.91
CA LEU A 220 17.99 13.66 -16.89
C LEU A 220 16.77 14.45 -16.42
N LEU A 221 15.64 14.26 -17.11
CA LEU A 221 14.34 14.81 -16.75
C LEU A 221 13.39 13.68 -16.33
N LEU A 222 12.61 13.94 -15.28
CA LEU A 222 11.45 13.12 -14.94
C LEU A 222 10.30 13.41 -15.91
N THR A 223 9.60 12.35 -16.31
CA THR A 223 8.30 12.44 -17.00
C THR A 223 7.41 11.32 -16.50
N THR A 224 6.11 11.52 -16.60
CA THR A 224 5.10 10.50 -16.27
C THR A 224 4.03 10.44 -17.36
N GLY A 225 3.30 9.33 -17.40
CA GLY A 225 2.30 9.10 -18.42
C GLY A 225 1.07 10.01 -18.24
N TYR A 226 0.61 10.64 -19.30
CA TYR A 226 -0.68 11.34 -19.28
C TYR A 226 -1.82 10.31 -19.33
N PHE A 227 -2.80 10.44 -18.45
CA PHE A 227 -3.90 9.49 -18.34
C PHE A 227 -5.25 10.14 -18.69
N SER A 228 -6.11 9.38 -19.36
CA SER A 228 -7.48 9.79 -19.67
C SER A 228 -7.54 11.03 -20.59
N THR A 229 -8.29 12.06 -20.18
CA THR A 229 -8.54 13.28 -20.96
C THR A 229 -8.16 14.57 -20.23
N TYR A 230 -7.84 14.52 -18.94
CA TYR A 230 -7.49 15.69 -18.15
C TYR A 230 -6.28 15.45 -17.23
N PRO A 231 -5.26 16.33 -17.26
CA PRO A 231 -5.10 17.45 -18.20
C PRO A 231 -4.98 16.94 -19.65
N PRO A 232 -5.33 17.77 -20.66
CA PRO A 232 -5.12 17.41 -22.06
C PRO A 232 -3.66 17.05 -22.30
N LYS A 233 -3.41 15.96 -23.03
CA LYS A 233 -2.05 15.51 -23.31
C LYS A 233 -1.38 16.45 -24.34
N PRO A 234 -0.27 17.13 -23.98
CA PRO A 234 0.48 17.95 -24.93
C PRO A 234 1.14 17.12 -26.03
N GLN A 235 1.48 17.78 -27.14
CA GLN A 235 2.10 17.11 -28.28
C GLN A 235 3.48 16.54 -27.90
N GLY A 236 3.72 15.29 -28.27
CA GLY A 236 4.99 14.61 -27.99
C GLY A 236 5.13 14.08 -26.56
N LYS A 237 4.08 14.21 -25.73
CA LYS A 237 4.08 13.66 -24.37
C LYS A 237 3.66 12.19 -24.34
N CYS A 238 4.30 11.45 -23.45
CA CYS A 238 3.99 10.07 -23.16
C CYS A 238 2.55 9.93 -22.64
N SER A 239 1.83 8.95 -23.18
CA SER A 239 0.61 8.46 -22.54
C SER A 239 0.95 7.55 -21.36
N HIS A 240 0.03 7.37 -20.43
CA HIS A 240 0.06 6.27 -19.49
C HIS A 240 0.00 4.94 -20.25
N GLY A 241 -0.98 4.82 -21.16
CA GLY A 241 -1.18 3.67 -22.03
C GLY A 241 -2.02 2.56 -21.41
N GLY A 242 -2.11 1.44 -22.12
CA GLY A 242 -2.98 0.32 -21.75
C GLY A 242 -4.41 0.48 -22.28
N VAL A 243 -5.18 -0.62 -22.28
CA VAL A 243 -6.54 -0.61 -22.86
C VAL A 243 -7.54 0.32 -22.17
N LEU A 244 -7.26 0.73 -20.93
CA LEU A 244 -8.12 1.61 -20.14
C LEU A 244 -7.79 3.10 -20.29
N ASP A 245 -6.68 3.45 -20.94
CA ASP A 245 -6.27 4.84 -21.14
C ASP A 245 -6.70 5.35 -22.52
N SER A 246 -7.57 6.35 -22.56
CA SER A 246 -7.98 7.01 -23.82
C SER A 246 -6.87 7.86 -24.44
N SER A 247 -5.91 8.33 -23.64
CA SER A 247 -4.83 9.21 -24.12
C SER A 247 -3.90 8.47 -25.10
N ARG A 248 -3.81 7.14 -25.00
CA ARG A 248 -2.93 6.25 -25.79
C ARG A 248 -3.07 6.39 -27.31
N HIS A 249 -4.20 6.94 -27.77
CA HIS A 249 -4.52 7.13 -29.19
C HIS A 249 -4.10 8.50 -29.73
N GLN A 250 -3.77 9.45 -28.84
CA GLN A 250 -3.27 10.77 -29.21
C GLN A 250 -1.77 10.68 -29.57
N GLY A 251 -1.24 11.67 -30.31
CA GLY A 251 0.14 11.66 -30.84
C GLY A 251 1.21 11.35 -29.78
N ALA A 252 2.34 10.75 -30.17
CA ALA A 252 3.16 9.92 -29.27
C ALA A 252 2.33 8.76 -28.69
N LYS A 253 1.72 7.99 -29.59
CA LYS A 253 0.81 6.87 -29.30
C LYS A 253 1.50 5.77 -28.50
N GLY A 254 0.74 5.04 -27.70
CA GLY A 254 1.22 3.97 -26.85
C GLY A 254 1.19 4.38 -25.37
N GLY A 255 2.31 4.29 -24.68
CA GLY A 255 2.46 4.81 -23.32
C GLY A 255 3.69 4.26 -22.63
N ILE A 256 3.81 4.53 -21.33
CA ILE A 256 5.00 4.17 -20.54
C ILE A 256 4.70 3.37 -19.26
N ASN A 257 3.44 3.06 -18.94
CA ASN A 257 3.12 2.38 -17.67
C ASN A 257 3.68 0.95 -17.59
N LYS A 258 3.88 0.50 -16.34
CA LYS A 258 4.43 -0.80 -15.95
C LYS A 258 3.56 -1.52 -14.94
N ASP A 259 2.26 -1.28 -14.93
CA ASP A 259 1.36 -1.75 -13.86
C ASP A 259 1.27 -3.28 -13.80
N SER A 260 1.50 -3.94 -14.93
CA SER A 260 1.42 -5.39 -15.06
C SER A 260 2.49 -5.96 -16.00
N THR A 261 2.68 -7.28 -15.96
CA THR A 261 3.47 -8.03 -16.94
C THR A 261 2.74 -8.23 -18.29
N SER A 262 1.52 -7.70 -18.44
CA SER A 262 0.71 -7.89 -19.64
C SER A 262 0.91 -6.75 -20.65
N PRO A 263 1.32 -7.03 -21.90
CA PRO A 263 1.45 -6.00 -22.93
C PRO A 263 0.12 -5.34 -23.32
N LEU A 264 -1.02 -5.90 -22.90
CA LEU A 264 -2.33 -5.31 -23.15
C LEU A 264 -2.60 -4.10 -22.23
N PHE A 265 -2.15 -4.19 -20.98
CA PHE A 265 -2.39 -3.18 -19.95
C PHE A 265 -1.19 -2.27 -19.77
N SER A 266 0.02 -2.79 -20.01
CA SER A 266 1.26 -2.08 -19.76
C SER A 266 2.16 -2.08 -20.99
N PRO A 267 2.29 -0.93 -21.68
CA PRO A 267 3.18 -0.84 -22.83
C PRO A 267 4.64 -1.15 -22.48
N HIS A 268 5.07 -0.83 -21.25
CA HIS A 268 6.41 -1.11 -20.71
C HIS A 268 6.39 -2.33 -19.76
N HIS A 269 5.52 -3.31 -19.99
CA HIS A 269 5.40 -4.52 -19.16
C HIS A 269 6.74 -5.23 -18.83
N TYR A 270 7.71 -5.15 -19.74
CA TYR A 270 9.04 -5.75 -19.56
C TYR A 270 9.88 -5.09 -18.45
N LEU A 271 9.45 -3.94 -17.93
CA LEU A 271 10.05 -3.26 -16.77
C LEU A 271 9.22 -3.43 -15.49
N HIS A 272 8.08 -4.13 -15.54
CA HIS A 272 7.18 -4.31 -14.39
C HIS A 272 7.91 -4.85 -13.15
N VAL A 273 8.74 -5.88 -13.32
CA VAL A 273 9.45 -6.50 -12.20
C VAL A 273 10.40 -5.52 -11.51
N GLU A 274 11.12 -4.70 -12.27
CA GLU A 274 12.06 -3.71 -11.70
C GLU A 274 11.31 -2.55 -11.04
N ALA A 275 10.23 -2.07 -11.66
CA ALA A 275 9.33 -1.07 -11.06
C ALA A 275 8.74 -1.58 -9.73
N ALA A 276 8.20 -2.80 -9.72
CA ALA A 276 7.64 -3.43 -8.53
C ALA A 276 8.69 -3.65 -7.43
N ARG A 277 9.94 -3.97 -7.78
CA ARG A 277 11.05 -4.10 -6.82
C ARG A 277 11.34 -2.77 -6.12
N LEU A 278 11.36 -1.67 -6.86
CA LEU A 278 11.57 -0.33 -6.29
C LEU A 278 10.37 0.10 -5.45
N ALA A 279 9.15 -0.12 -5.93
CA ALA A 279 7.91 0.15 -5.20
C ALA A 279 7.83 -0.65 -3.88
N THR A 280 8.28 -1.91 -3.89
CA THR A 280 8.41 -2.75 -2.68
C THR A 280 9.43 -2.18 -1.71
N THR A 281 10.59 -1.78 -2.22
CA THR A 281 11.66 -1.16 -1.40
C THR A 281 11.18 0.14 -0.75
N ALA A 282 10.49 0.98 -1.50
CA ALA A 282 9.92 2.24 -1.03
C ALA A 282 8.83 1.99 0.03
N THR A 283 7.93 1.03 -0.21
CA THR A 283 6.88 0.62 0.74
C THR A 283 7.48 0.14 2.07
N LEU A 284 8.50 -0.73 2.02
CA LEU A 284 9.20 -1.18 3.24
C LEU A 284 9.88 -0.03 3.97
N THR A 285 10.47 0.92 3.24
CA THR A 285 11.12 2.10 3.83
C THR A 285 10.09 2.96 4.57
N VAL A 286 8.95 3.29 3.93
CA VAL A 286 7.86 4.04 4.57
C VAL A 286 7.35 3.36 5.83
N LEU A 287 7.15 2.05 5.80
CA LEU A 287 6.65 1.31 6.96
C LEU A 287 7.66 1.29 8.11
N ARG A 288 8.97 1.20 7.81
CA ARG A 288 10.04 1.30 8.80
C ARG A 288 10.14 2.71 9.37
N ASP A 289 10.09 3.74 8.52
CA ASP A 289 10.06 5.15 8.95
C ASP A 289 8.85 5.43 9.83
N LEU A 290 7.69 4.83 9.51
CA LEU A 290 6.46 4.96 10.30
C LEU A 290 6.67 4.35 11.68
N ARG A 291 7.17 3.10 11.74
CA ARG A 291 7.54 2.43 12.98
C ARG A 291 8.49 3.28 13.82
N ASP A 292 9.55 3.79 13.21
CA ASP A 292 10.57 4.57 13.91
C ASP A 292 9.99 5.91 14.42
N SER A 293 9.04 6.50 13.69
CA SER A 293 8.38 7.76 14.05
C SER A 293 7.30 7.65 15.14
N VAL A 294 6.69 6.47 15.31
CA VAL A 294 5.60 6.24 16.31
C VAL A 294 6.02 5.32 17.46
N GLY A 295 7.12 4.60 17.29
CA GLY A 295 7.64 3.58 18.21
C GLY A 295 7.02 2.18 18.00
N ASN A 296 7.79 1.15 18.33
CA ASN A 296 7.44 -0.26 18.10
C ASN A 296 6.06 -0.65 18.66
N ILE A 297 5.74 -0.25 19.90
CA ILE A 297 4.46 -0.61 20.54
C ILE A 297 3.28 0.05 19.80
N SER A 298 3.41 1.33 19.45
CA SER A 298 2.36 2.05 18.71
C SER A 298 2.18 1.47 17.30
N PHE A 299 3.28 1.10 16.63
CA PHE A 299 3.24 0.45 15.32
C PHE A 299 2.53 -0.91 15.38
N LEU A 300 2.84 -1.74 16.37
CA LEU A 300 2.16 -3.02 16.55
C LEU A 300 0.65 -2.85 16.84
N ARG A 301 0.29 -1.83 17.64
CA ARG A 301 -1.11 -1.48 17.91
C ARG A 301 -1.84 -0.95 16.67
N LEU A 302 -1.17 -0.18 15.82
CA LEU A 302 -1.71 0.28 14.53
C LEU A 302 -2.17 -0.89 13.67
N PHE A 303 -1.46 -2.01 13.71
CA PHE A 303 -1.83 -3.23 13.00
C PHE A 303 -2.55 -4.26 13.87
N SER A 304 -3.16 -3.84 14.98
CA SER A 304 -3.96 -4.72 15.85
C SER A 304 -3.22 -5.99 16.30
N VAL A 305 -1.89 -5.93 16.37
CA VAL A 305 -1.08 -7.03 16.88
C VAL A 305 -1.24 -7.03 18.39
N LYS A 306 -1.86 -8.11 18.90
CA LYS A 306 -2.09 -8.27 20.34
C LYS A 306 -0.75 -8.29 21.06
N GLN A 307 -0.54 -7.30 21.92
CA GLN A 307 0.50 -7.39 22.93
C GLN A 307 -0.01 -8.30 24.05
N PRO A 308 0.86 -9.09 24.70
CA PRO A 308 0.48 -9.86 25.88
C PRO A 308 -0.19 -8.94 26.90
N PRO A 309 -1.32 -9.32 27.51
CA PRO A 309 -2.01 -8.46 28.47
C PRO A 309 -1.11 -8.13 29.66
N ALA A 310 -1.27 -6.97 30.28
CA ALA A 310 -0.70 -6.73 31.61
C ALA A 310 -1.63 -7.35 32.66
N LEU A 311 -1.08 -8.02 33.68
CA LEU A 311 -1.83 -8.45 34.85
C LEU A 311 -1.58 -7.45 35.97
N VAL A 312 -2.61 -6.69 36.32
CA VAL A 312 -2.55 -5.66 37.37
C VAL A 312 -3.23 -6.19 38.61
N PHE A 313 -2.51 -6.17 39.74
CA PHE A 313 -3.05 -6.40 41.07
C PHE A 313 -3.12 -5.07 41.80
N VAL A 314 -4.31 -4.67 42.23
CA VAL A 314 -4.51 -3.54 43.14
C VAL A 314 -4.79 -4.15 44.51
N MET A 315 -3.91 -3.91 45.48
CA MET A 315 -3.99 -4.51 46.81
C MET A 315 -4.10 -3.44 47.88
N ASP A 316 -5.10 -3.59 48.75
CA ASP A 316 -5.19 -2.81 49.98
C ASP A 316 -4.10 -3.28 50.93
N THR A 317 -3.23 -2.36 51.34
CA THR A 317 -2.14 -2.63 52.28
C THR A 317 -2.34 -1.93 53.63
N THR A 318 -3.55 -1.47 53.93
CA THR A 318 -3.92 -0.88 55.22
C THR A 318 -3.83 -1.90 56.35
N GLY A 319 -3.73 -1.42 57.59
CA GLY A 319 -3.60 -2.28 58.78
C GLY A 319 -4.75 -3.27 58.96
N SER A 320 -5.97 -2.95 58.50
CA SER A 320 -7.13 -3.86 58.54
C SER A 320 -6.98 -5.09 57.65
N MET A 321 -6.08 -5.05 56.65
CA MET A 321 -5.80 -6.17 55.76
C MET A 321 -4.69 -7.10 56.28
N PHE A 322 -4.09 -6.83 57.44
CA PHE A 322 -2.90 -7.55 57.91
C PHE A 322 -3.10 -9.07 58.01
N GLU A 323 -4.27 -9.54 58.48
CA GLU A 323 -4.56 -10.97 58.56
C GLU A 323 -4.88 -11.60 57.19
N GLU A 324 -5.41 -10.82 56.25
CA GLU A 324 -5.86 -11.30 54.93
C GLU A 324 -4.81 -11.13 53.82
N ILE A 325 -3.76 -10.33 54.03
CA ILE A 325 -2.74 -10.02 53.00
C ILE A 325 -2.04 -11.27 52.48
N THR A 326 -1.87 -12.28 53.34
CA THR A 326 -1.28 -13.57 52.96
C THR A 326 -2.20 -14.33 51.99
N ALA A 327 -3.52 -14.31 52.24
CA ALA A 327 -4.50 -14.93 51.34
C ALA A 327 -4.57 -14.20 49.99
N ALA A 328 -4.55 -12.87 50.01
CA ALA A 328 -4.50 -12.05 48.79
C ALA A 328 -3.26 -12.34 47.95
N ARG A 329 -2.08 -12.47 48.59
CA ARG A 329 -0.83 -12.85 47.92
C ARG A 329 -0.91 -14.24 47.29
N LEU A 330 -1.41 -15.23 48.02
CA LEU A 330 -1.57 -16.60 47.50
C LEU A 330 -2.54 -16.63 46.32
N ARG A 331 -3.62 -15.85 46.39
CA ARG A 331 -4.59 -15.74 45.28
C ARG A 331 -3.97 -15.10 44.05
N ALA A 332 -3.19 -14.03 44.21
CA ALA A 332 -2.46 -13.43 43.10
C ALA A 332 -1.48 -14.42 42.45
N HIS A 333 -0.73 -15.18 43.24
CA HIS A 333 0.18 -16.20 42.74
C HIS A 333 -0.54 -17.31 41.96
N SER A 334 -1.70 -17.77 42.47
CA SER A 334 -2.54 -18.75 41.77
C SER A 334 -3.04 -18.23 40.41
N ILE A 335 -3.43 -16.95 40.33
CA ILE A 335 -3.84 -16.33 39.06
C ILE A 335 -2.66 -16.26 38.07
N ILE A 336 -1.45 -15.91 38.56
CA ILE A 336 -0.23 -15.90 37.73
C ILE A 336 0.05 -17.30 37.16
N GLN A 337 0.02 -18.33 38.01
CA GLN A 337 0.26 -19.71 37.60
C GLN A 337 -0.80 -20.23 36.64
N ALA A 338 -2.08 -19.90 36.86
CA ALA A 338 -3.18 -20.31 35.98
C ALA A 338 -3.07 -19.71 34.57
N ARG A 339 -2.39 -18.56 34.43
CA ARG A 339 -2.14 -17.91 33.14
C ARG A 339 -0.75 -18.22 32.58
N ALA A 340 0.08 -18.98 33.28
CA ALA A 340 1.37 -19.41 32.77
C ALA A 340 1.17 -20.40 31.60
N ASN A 341 1.92 -20.23 30.52
CA ASN A 341 1.87 -21.08 29.33
C ASN A 341 0.53 -21.09 28.57
N THR A 342 -0.33 -20.08 28.79
CA THR A 342 -1.54 -19.87 27.98
C THR A 342 -1.33 -18.72 26.98
N PRO A 343 -2.13 -18.61 25.91
CA PRO A 343 -2.12 -17.45 25.01
C PRO A 343 -2.43 -16.11 25.70
N GLU A 344 -2.92 -16.16 26.96
CA GLU A 344 -3.24 -15.01 27.81
C GLU A 344 -2.11 -14.71 28.82
N GLN A 345 -0.96 -15.37 28.67
CA GLN A 345 0.19 -15.15 29.53
C GLN A 345 0.53 -13.65 29.58
N PRO A 346 0.55 -13.04 30.78
CA PRO A 346 0.83 -11.62 30.88
C PRO A 346 2.28 -11.32 30.51
N GLY A 347 2.49 -10.28 29.70
CA GLY A 347 3.84 -9.81 29.36
C GLY A 347 4.42 -8.85 30.40
N THR A 348 3.57 -8.37 31.32
CA THR A 348 3.95 -7.43 32.38
C THR A 348 3.04 -7.67 33.59
N PHE A 349 3.64 -7.68 34.79
CA PHE A 349 2.92 -7.75 36.07
C PHE A 349 3.08 -6.41 36.78
N LEU A 350 1.97 -5.81 37.21
CA LEU A 350 1.95 -4.54 37.93
C LEU A 350 1.25 -4.74 39.28
N LEU A 351 1.90 -4.38 40.38
CA LEU A 351 1.30 -4.36 41.71
C LEU A 351 1.14 -2.91 42.16
N VAL A 352 -0.08 -2.50 42.47
CA VAL A 352 -0.41 -1.16 42.94
C VAL A 352 -0.94 -1.27 44.38
N PRO A 353 -0.17 -0.85 45.39
CA PRO A 353 -0.70 -0.72 46.74
C PRO A 353 -1.66 0.48 46.78
N PHE A 354 -2.76 0.36 47.51
CA PHE A 354 -3.61 1.51 47.85
C PHE A 354 -3.82 1.58 49.36
N HIS A 355 -3.96 2.81 49.85
CA HIS A 355 -4.27 3.13 51.24
C HIS A 355 -5.45 4.09 51.25
N ASP A 356 -6.48 3.78 52.03
CA ASP A 356 -7.58 4.71 52.26
C ASP A 356 -7.06 5.90 53.10
N PRO A 357 -7.21 7.16 52.68
CA PRO A 357 -6.90 8.30 53.54
C PRO A 357 -7.79 8.21 54.77
N ALA A 358 -7.18 8.08 55.96
CA ALA A 358 -7.90 7.99 57.23
C ALA A 358 -9.02 9.04 57.29
N GLY A 359 -10.27 8.58 57.28
CA GLY A 359 -11.43 9.44 57.50
C GLY A 359 -11.27 10.17 58.84
N PRO A 360 -11.78 11.41 58.96
CA PRO A 360 -11.59 12.20 60.17
C PRO A 360 -12.14 11.43 61.37
N HIS A 361 -11.24 10.98 62.24
CA HIS A 361 -11.57 10.42 63.53
C HIS A 361 -12.06 11.53 64.45
N SER A 362 -13.32 11.43 64.88
CA SER A 362 -13.75 11.83 66.23
C SER A 362 -15.07 11.14 66.56
#